data_AF-A0A841H2G7-F1
#
_entry.id   AF-A0A841H2G7-F1
#
_cell.length_a   1.000
_cell.length_b   1.000
_cell.length_c   1.000
_cell.angle_alpha   90.00
_cell.angle_beta   90.00
_cell.angle_gamma   90.00
#
_symmetry.space_group_name_H-M   'P 1'
#
loop_
_entity.id
_entity.type
_entity.pdbx_description
1 polymer ?
#
loop_
_entity_poly.entity_id
_entity_poly.type
_entity_poly.pdbx_seq_one_letter_code
_entity_poly.pdbx_strand_id
1 'polypeptide(L)'
;MREAVAASPPAAILVVDPYDGGTGKSRELCADLRSLLLEFPSATVLAAMDTDPGRSRDLRTLGEWGVADVICLEEDDTQEALYRRLRAVEGRTLQNLLQRTLPALISGRARMLVMTAAEVVSVGGKAHDLARRLHLSERTVLRWSARAGLPAPRRMMAWMRILLASALLDDPGRSVLSVAHACGYSSDSSLRRATTDFLQAGPSALRREGAFERASTAFLEELAVTRAAGTGRYSLRF
;
A
#
# COMPACT_ATOMS: atom_id res chain seq x y z
N MET A 1 -18.81 -12.94 -4.83
CA MET A 1 -17.85 -12.01 -4.18
C MET A 1 -16.60 -12.74 -3.64
N ARG A 2 -16.72 -13.69 -2.70
CA ARG A 2 -15.55 -14.39 -2.09
C ARG A 2 -14.57 -15.02 -3.08
N GLU A 3 -15.08 -15.79 -4.06
CA GLU A 3 -14.23 -16.48 -5.05
C GLU A 3 -13.42 -15.50 -5.89
N ALA A 4 -14.02 -14.37 -6.29
CA ALA A 4 -13.33 -13.30 -6.99
C ALA A 4 -12.22 -12.67 -6.13
N VAL A 5 -12.45 -12.51 -4.82
CA VAL A 5 -11.43 -11.99 -3.88
C VAL A 5 -10.31 -12.99 -3.63
N ALA A 6 -10.64 -14.27 -3.47
CA ALA A 6 -9.64 -15.33 -3.27
C ALA A 6 -8.74 -15.53 -4.49
N ALA A 7 -9.29 -15.37 -5.70
CA ALA A 7 -8.55 -15.41 -6.95
C ALA A 7 -7.81 -14.09 -7.26
N SER A 8 -8.09 -13.02 -6.52
CA SER A 8 -7.46 -11.72 -6.71
C SER A 8 -6.09 -11.65 -6.02
N PRO A 9 -5.12 -10.93 -6.61
CA PRO A 9 -3.83 -10.73 -5.95
C PRO A 9 -3.99 -9.96 -4.63
N PRO A 10 -3.09 -10.14 -3.64
CA PRO A 10 -3.16 -9.49 -2.33
C PRO A 10 -3.21 -7.95 -2.35
N ALA A 11 -2.92 -7.35 -3.51
CA ALA A 11 -2.89 -5.92 -3.75
C ALA A 11 -4.15 -5.38 -4.47
N ALA A 12 -5.19 -6.21 -4.67
CA ALA A 12 -6.37 -5.80 -5.38
C ALA A 12 -7.18 -4.75 -4.59
N ILE A 13 -7.57 -3.69 -5.30
CA ILE A 13 -8.63 -2.80 -4.86
C ILE A 13 -9.96 -3.41 -5.30
N LEU A 14 -10.85 -3.65 -4.34
CA LEU A 14 -12.17 -4.22 -4.59
C LEU A 14 -13.20 -3.12 -4.48
N VAL A 15 -13.89 -2.82 -5.58
CA VAL A 15 -15.07 -1.98 -5.54
C VAL A 15 -16.28 -2.89 -5.40
N VAL A 16 -17.05 -2.73 -4.32
CA VAL A 16 -18.20 -3.57 -4.01
C VAL A 16 -19.45 -2.73 -3.84
N ASP A 17 -20.59 -3.24 -4.30
CA ASP A 17 -21.89 -2.79 -3.81
C ASP A 17 -22.08 -3.37 -2.40
N PRO A 18 -22.14 -2.56 -1.33
CA PRO A 18 -22.27 -3.06 0.03
C PRO A 18 -23.65 -3.68 0.32
N TYR A 19 -24.60 -3.58 -0.62
CA TYR A 19 -25.97 -4.08 -0.51
C TYR A 19 -26.25 -5.33 -1.37
N ASP A 20 -25.22 -5.89 -2.03
CA ASP A 20 -25.31 -7.11 -2.86
C ASP A 20 -26.45 -7.07 -3.90
N GLY A 21 -26.68 -5.91 -4.54
CA GLY A 21 -27.71 -5.77 -5.58
C GLY A 21 -29.15 -5.70 -5.08
N GLY A 22 -29.40 -5.61 -3.77
CA GLY A 22 -30.73 -5.30 -3.23
C GLY A 22 -31.30 -4.03 -3.88
N THR A 23 -32.63 -3.86 -3.97
CA THR A 23 -33.24 -2.65 -4.57
C THR A 23 -34.03 -1.84 -3.52
N GLY A 24 -34.13 -0.51 -3.71
CA GLY A 24 -34.90 0.39 -2.81
C GLY A 24 -34.13 1.04 -1.65
N LYS A 25 -34.83 1.85 -0.83
CA LYS A 25 -34.26 2.62 0.30
C LYS A 25 -34.07 1.82 1.60
N SER A 26 -34.67 0.63 1.69
CA SER A 26 -34.59 -0.25 2.88
C SER A 26 -33.53 -1.35 2.76
N ARG A 27 -32.57 -1.21 1.83
CA ARG A 27 -31.45 -2.17 1.70
C ARG A 27 -30.61 -2.17 2.97
N GLU A 28 -30.28 -3.36 3.45
CA GLU A 28 -29.39 -3.57 4.58
C GLU A 28 -27.99 -3.96 4.10
N LEU A 29 -26.97 -3.63 4.90
CA LEU A 29 -25.59 -4.01 4.60
C LEU A 29 -25.45 -5.53 4.52
N CYS A 30 -24.81 -6.00 3.46
CA CYS A 30 -24.61 -7.42 3.21
C CYS A 30 -23.68 -8.03 4.28
N ALA A 31 -24.19 -9.03 5.02
CA ALA A 31 -23.39 -9.74 6.04
C ALA A 31 -22.18 -10.47 5.44
N ASP A 32 -22.25 -10.89 4.17
CA ASP A 32 -21.12 -11.52 3.49
C ASP A 32 -19.96 -10.55 3.25
N LEU A 33 -20.21 -9.25 3.11
CA LEU A 33 -19.16 -8.25 3.04
C LEU A 33 -18.34 -8.20 4.34
N ARG A 34 -19.01 -8.25 5.49
CA ARG A 34 -18.33 -8.31 6.79
C ARG A 34 -17.47 -9.55 6.92
N SER A 35 -18.02 -10.72 6.58
CA SER A 35 -17.29 -11.99 6.62
C SER A 35 -16.09 -11.99 5.67
N LEU A 36 -16.23 -11.39 4.49
CA LEU A 36 -15.16 -11.25 3.51
C LEU A 36 -14.03 -10.35 4.03
N LEU A 37 -14.35 -9.21 4.65
CA LEU A 37 -13.35 -8.32 5.24
C LEU A 37 -12.56 -9.00 6.37
N LEU A 38 -13.21 -9.89 7.14
CA LEU A 38 -12.56 -10.71 8.17
C LEU A 38 -11.69 -11.83 7.57
N GLU A 39 -12.13 -12.45 6.49
CA GLU A 39 -11.44 -13.55 5.80
C GLU A 39 -10.25 -13.06 4.96
N PHE A 40 -10.37 -11.85 4.38
CA PHE A 40 -9.35 -11.23 3.54
C PHE A 40 -8.92 -9.84 4.07
N PRO A 41 -8.31 -9.73 5.26
CA PRO A 41 -7.96 -8.43 5.85
C PRO A 41 -6.88 -7.63 5.08
N SER A 42 -6.29 -8.22 4.03
CA SER A 42 -5.35 -7.54 3.13
C SER A 42 -6.04 -6.84 1.97
N ALA A 43 -7.24 -7.28 1.61
CA ALA A 43 -7.96 -6.74 0.49
C ALA A 43 -8.39 -5.31 0.79
N THR A 44 -8.19 -4.40 -0.16
CA THR A 44 -8.55 -3.01 0.06
C THR A 44 -9.89 -2.74 -0.59
N VAL A 45 -10.94 -2.67 0.24
CA VAL A 45 -12.33 -2.59 -0.24
C VAL A 45 -12.82 -1.14 -0.25
N LEU A 46 -13.34 -0.67 -1.38
CA LEU A 46 -14.18 0.51 -1.46
C LEU A 46 -15.65 0.09 -1.63
N ALA A 47 -16.54 0.70 -0.87
CA ALA A 47 -17.97 0.57 -1.11
C ALA A 47 -18.42 1.59 -2.15
N ALA A 48 -19.16 1.15 -3.18
CA ALA A 48 -19.82 2.02 -4.12
C ALA A 48 -21.30 2.13 -3.74
N MET A 49 -21.71 3.30 -3.23
CA MET A 49 -23.07 3.53 -2.73
C MET A 49 -23.46 5.01 -2.79
N ASP A 50 -24.75 5.29 -2.65
CA ASP A 50 -25.25 6.64 -2.43
C ASP A 50 -24.99 7.06 -0.97
N THR A 51 -24.53 8.29 -0.76
CA THR A 51 -24.16 8.82 0.57
C THR A 51 -25.23 9.75 1.15
N ASP A 52 -26.51 9.48 0.86
CA ASP A 52 -27.61 10.30 1.37
C ASP A 52 -27.61 10.37 2.93
N PRO A 53 -28.20 11.41 3.54
CA PRO A 53 -28.23 11.54 5.00
C PRO A 53 -28.84 10.35 5.74
N GLY A 54 -29.73 9.60 5.10
CA GLY A 54 -30.34 8.38 5.64
C GLY A 54 -29.37 7.20 5.74
N ARG A 55 -28.26 7.22 5.01
CA ARG A 55 -27.20 6.20 5.00
C ARG A 55 -26.04 6.45 5.97
N SER A 56 -26.11 7.50 6.79
CA SER A 56 -25.06 7.84 7.77
C SER A 56 -24.68 6.68 8.71
N ARG A 57 -25.66 5.84 9.07
CA ARG A 57 -25.44 4.65 9.89
C ARG A 57 -24.63 3.59 9.13
N ASP A 58 -24.97 3.35 7.87
CA ASP A 58 -24.32 2.36 7.02
C ASP A 58 -22.85 2.75 6.79
N LEU A 59 -22.57 4.04 6.51
CA LEU A 59 -21.22 4.57 6.36
C LEU A 59 -20.35 4.31 7.60
N ARG A 60 -20.91 4.53 8.79
CA ARG A 60 -20.21 4.25 10.06
C ARG A 60 -19.92 2.76 10.20
N THR A 61 -20.92 1.91 9.97
CA THR A 61 -20.78 0.45 10.08
C THR A 61 -19.77 -0.11 9.08
N LEU A 62 -19.74 0.39 7.84
CA LEU A 62 -18.74 0.02 6.84
C LEU A 62 -17.33 0.41 7.28
N GLY A 63 -17.16 1.59 7.88
CA GLY A 63 -15.89 2.00 8.49
C GLY A 63 -15.46 1.06 9.62
N GLU A 64 -16.39 0.63 10.48
CA GLU A 64 -16.14 -0.34 11.55
C GLU A 64 -15.79 -1.74 11.01
N TRP A 65 -16.30 -2.13 9.84
CA TRP A 65 -15.97 -3.40 9.19
C TRP A 65 -14.62 -3.38 8.47
N GLY A 66 -14.03 -2.20 8.26
CA GLY A 66 -12.72 -2.06 7.62
C GLY A 66 -12.78 -1.68 6.14
N VAL A 67 -13.92 -1.17 5.65
CA VAL A 67 -13.99 -0.54 4.32
C VAL A 67 -13.07 0.68 4.29
N ALA A 68 -12.26 0.77 3.25
CA ALA A 68 -11.16 1.73 3.16
C ALA A 68 -11.63 3.13 2.79
N ASP A 69 -12.58 3.23 1.86
CA ASP A 69 -13.21 4.48 1.41
C ASP A 69 -14.55 4.18 0.74
N VAL A 70 -15.34 5.22 0.45
CA VAL A 70 -16.62 5.12 -0.24
C VAL A 70 -16.55 5.92 -1.55
N ILE A 71 -16.98 5.28 -2.64
CA ILE A 71 -17.27 5.95 -3.91
C ILE A 71 -18.74 6.35 -3.86
N CYS A 72 -19.00 7.66 -3.84
CA CYS A 72 -20.34 8.19 -3.91
C CYS A 72 -20.83 8.13 -5.36
N LEU A 73 -21.83 7.31 -5.65
CA LEU A 73 -22.29 7.12 -7.04
C LEU A 73 -22.87 8.39 -7.67
N GLU A 74 -23.44 9.31 -6.86
CA GLU A 74 -23.98 10.57 -7.33
C GLU A 74 -22.92 11.67 -7.48
N GLU A 75 -21.84 11.65 -6.70
CA GLU A 75 -20.86 12.73 -6.63
C GLU A 75 -19.50 12.38 -7.29
N ASP A 76 -19.11 11.11 -7.31
CA ASP A 76 -17.88 10.60 -7.92
C ASP A 76 -18.14 10.07 -9.34
N ASP A 77 -18.93 10.79 -10.15
CA ASP A 77 -19.36 10.41 -11.51
C ASP A 77 -18.33 10.72 -12.61
N THR A 78 -17.24 11.41 -12.25
CA THR A 78 -16.14 11.75 -13.16
C THR A 78 -14.95 10.80 -13.01
N GLN A 79 -14.21 10.63 -14.11
CA GLN A 79 -13.00 9.82 -14.13
C GLN A 79 -11.94 10.36 -13.14
N GLU A 80 -11.82 11.67 -13.00
CA GLU A 80 -10.92 12.32 -12.05
C GLU A 80 -11.31 12.07 -10.60
N ALA A 81 -12.61 12.07 -10.27
CA ALA A 81 -13.11 11.76 -8.93
C ALA A 81 -12.80 10.30 -8.57
N LEU A 82 -13.12 9.36 -9.47
CA LEU A 82 -12.80 7.94 -9.30
C LEU A 82 -11.30 7.70 -9.13
N TYR A 83 -10.45 8.33 -9.95
CA TYR A 83 -8.99 8.20 -9.79
C TYR A 83 -8.50 8.75 -8.45
N ARG A 84 -9.08 9.84 -7.96
CA ARG A 84 -8.73 10.41 -6.65
C ARG A 84 -9.05 9.42 -5.53
N ARG A 85 -10.22 8.78 -5.57
CA ARG A 85 -10.63 7.74 -4.61
C ARG A 85 -9.70 6.53 -4.66
N LEU A 86 -9.45 6.00 -5.85
CA LEU A 86 -8.57 4.84 -6.02
C LEU A 86 -7.15 5.12 -5.51
N ARG A 87 -6.58 6.30 -5.82
CA ARG A 87 -5.24 6.66 -5.33
C ARG A 87 -5.17 6.86 -3.82
N ALA A 88 -6.21 7.41 -3.20
CA ALA A 88 -6.27 7.53 -1.74
C ALA A 88 -6.22 6.14 -1.06
N VAL A 89 -6.71 5.12 -1.76
CA VAL A 89 -6.82 3.76 -1.24
C VAL A 89 -5.59 2.89 -1.57
N GLU A 90 -4.89 3.13 -2.67
CA GLU A 90 -3.59 2.50 -3.00
C GLU A 90 -2.54 2.67 -1.87
N GLY A 91 -2.66 3.73 -1.06
CA GLY A 91 -1.88 3.93 0.18
C GLY A 91 -2.07 2.87 1.25
N ARG A 92 -3.32 2.47 1.46
CA ARG A 92 -3.68 1.49 2.48
C ARG A 92 -3.27 0.09 2.05
N THR A 93 -3.32 -0.21 0.76
CA THR A 93 -2.90 -1.51 0.21
C THR A 93 -1.44 -1.81 0.53
N LEU A 94 -0.51 -0.91 0.21
CA LEU A 94 0.91 -1.12 0.52
C LEU A 94 1.14 -1.22 2.04
N GLN A 95 0.46 -0.39 2.82
CA GLN A 95 0.53 -0.45 4.28
C GLN A 95 0.07 -1.80 4.83
N ASN A 96 -1.07 -2.33 4.36
CA ASN A 96 -1.59 -3.63 4.78
C ASN A 96 -0.65 -4.77 4.42
N LEU A 97 -0.07 -4.73 3.22
CA LEU A 97 0.94 -5.71 2.80
C LEU A 97 2.18 -5.64 3.70
N LEU A 98 2.70 -4.45 3.97
CA LEU A 98 3.84 -4.27 4.86
C LEU A 98 3.55 -4.71 6.30
N GLN A 99 2.33 -4.49 6.81
CA GLN A 99 1.97 -4.95 8.15
C GLN A 99 2.10 -6.47 8.30
N ARG A 100 1.81 -7.22 7.23
CA ARG A 100 1.92 -8.69 7.17
C ARG A 100 3.34 -9.18 6.93
N THR A 101 4.09 -8.50 6.05
CA THR A 101 5.45 -8.91 5.70
C THR A 101 6.49 -8.50 6.75
N LEU A 102 6.32 -7.35 7.39
CA LEU A 102 7.31 -6.84 8.34
C LEU A 102 7.39 -7.71 9.60
N PRO A 103 8.57 -8.26 9.94
CA PRO A 103 8.75 -9.08 11.13
C PRO A 103 8.36 -8.33 12.40
N ALA A 104 7.79 -9.05 13.39
CA ALA A 104 7.51 -8.49 14.71
C ALA A 104 8.76 -7.95 15.44
N LEU A 105 9.94 -8.42 15.04
CA LEU A 105 11.25 -8.06 15.59
C LEU A 105 11.74 -6.64 15.19
N ILE A 106 11.06 -5.92 14.31
CA ILE A 106 11.43 -4.52 14.02
C ILE A 106 10.97 -3.60 15.17
N SER A 107 11.81 -2.63 15.55
CA SER A 107 11.43 -1.68 16.61
C SER A 107 10.19 -0.87 16.22
N GLY A 108 9.40 -0.41 17.21
CA GLY A 108 8.23 0.43 16.95
C GLY A 108 8.55 1.70 16.15
N ARG A 109 9.74 2.29 16.36
CA ARG A 109 10.22 3.42 15.57
C ARG A 109 10.53 3.02 14.12
N ALA A 110 11.13 1.85 13.90
CA ALA A 110 11.37 1.34 12.55
C ALA A 110 10.05 1.12 11.81
N ARG A 111 9.08 0.47 12.47
CA ARG A 111 7.74 0.25 11.92
C ARG A 111 7.08 1.57 11.55
N MET A 112 7.06 2.55 12.46
CA MET A 112 6.50 3.88 12.18
C MET A 112 7.14 4.51 10.93
N LEU A 113 8.47 4.53 10.84
CA LEU A 113 9.17 5.14 9.71
C LEU A 113 8.82 4.47 8.37
N VAL A 114 8.77 3.14 8.33
CA VAL A 114 8.42 2.38 7.13
C VAL A 114 6.97 2.60 6.73
N MET A 115 6.05 2.57 7.70
CA MET A 115 4.61 2.76 7.45
C MET A 115 4.29 4.18 6.96
N THR A 116 4.93 5.21 7.52
CA THR A 116 4.78 6.59 7.02
C THR A 116 5.44 6.76 5.65
N ALA A 117 6.57 6.10 5.38
CA ALA A 117 7.18 6.13 4.05
C ALA A 117 6.26 5.50 2.98
N ALA A 118 5.58 4.40 3.32
CA ALA A 118 4.58 3.78 2.46
C ALA A 118 3.42 4.74 2.16
N GLU A 119 2.88 5.41 3.19
CA GLU A 119 1.83 6.42 3.05
C GLU A 119 2.24 7.53 2.07
N VAL A 120 3.43 8.09 2.28
CA VAL A 120 3.96 9.20 1.48
C VAL A 120 4.18 8.77 0.03
N VAL A 121 4.69 7.56 -0.22
CA VAL A 121 4.89 7.06 -1.59
C VAL A 121 3.59 6.90 -2.33
N SER A 122 2.55 6.37 -1.69
CA SER A 122 1.29 6.07 -2.39
C SER A 122 0.52 7.31 -2.82
N VAL A 123 0.79 8.47 -2.21
CA VAL A 123 0.30 9.78 -2.69
C VAL A 123 1.31 10.51 -3.60
N GLY A 124 2.38 9.85 -4.03
CA GLY A 124 3.39 10.40 -4.94
C GLY A 124 4.48 11.26 -4.28
N GLY A 125 4.55 11.28 -2.95
CA GLY A 125 5.51 12.09 -2.18
C GLY A 125 6.96 11.60 -2.24
N LYS A 126 7.90 12.49 -1.88
CA LYS A 126 9.35 12.29 -1.90
C LYS A 126 9.93 12.21 -0.48
N ALA A 127 11.25 12.01 -0.35
CA ALA A 127 11.89 11.84 0.97
C ALA A 127 11.71 13.03 1.92
N HIS A 128 11.58 14.26 1.40
CA HIS A 128 11.35 15.44 2.23
C HIS A 128 9.90 15.50 2.74
N ASP A 129 8.94 14.91 2.02
CA ASP A 129 7.56 14.74 2.48
C ASP A 129 7.46 13.80 3.69
N LEU A 130 8.31 12.78 3.76
CA LEU A 130 8.40 11.90 4.93
C LEU A 130 8.77 12.69 6.20
N ALA A 131 9.75 13.59 6.10
CA ALA A 131 10.15 14.44 7.22
C ALA A 131 9.01 15.38 7.64
N ARG A 132 8.34 16.01 6.67
CA ARG A 132 7.15 16.84 6.93
C ARG A 132 6.03 16.07 7.60
N ARG A 133 5.71 14.87 7.10
CA ARG A 133 4.62 14.03 7.61
C ARG A 133 4.85 13.61 9.06
N LEU A 134 6.12 13.45 9.45
CA LEU A 134 6.51 13.11 10.81
C LEU A 134 6.69 14.33 11.73
N HIS A 135 6.54 15.56 11.20
CA HIS A 135 6.88 16.79 11.90
C HIS A 135 8.34 16.82 12.40
N LEU A 136 9.26 16.30 11.58
CA LEU A 136 10.70 16.21 11.90
C LEU A 136 11.54 16.89 10.82
N SER A 137 12.78 17.24 11.17
CA SER A 137 13.78 17.62 10.17
C SER A 137 14.34 16.39 9.45
N GLU A 138 14.77 16.54 8.19
CA GLU A 138 15.38 15.45 7.41
C GLU A 138 16.60 14.83 8.12
N ARG A 139 17.40 15.66 8.81
CA ARG A 139 18.53 15.21 9.63
C ARG A 139 18.07 14.29 10.77
N THR A 140 16.94 14.59 11.40
CA THR A 140 16.38 13.76 12.46
C THR A 140 15.87 12.44 11.90
N VAL A 141 15.14 12.45 10.77
CA VAL A 141 14.67 11.23 10.11
C VAL A 141 15.85 10.34 9.73
N LEU A 142 16.91 10.89 9.11
CA LEU A 142 18.12 10.15 8.77
C LEU A 142 18.76 9.48 10.00
N ARG A 143 18.92 10.24 11.09
CA ARG A 143 19.47 9.72 12.35
C ARG A 143 18.58 8.63 12.95
N TRP A 144 17.26 8.80 12.88
CA TRP A 144 16.30 7.82 13.39
C TRP A 144 16.30 6.54 12.56
N SER A 145 16.35 6.63 11.23
CA SER A 145 16.52 5.48 10.35
C SER A 145 17.78 4.69 10.72
N ALA A 146 18.92 5.36 10.83
CA ALA A 146 20.18 4.72 11.20
C ALA A 146 20.12 4.02 12.57
N ARG A 147 19.54 4.67 13.59
CA ARG A 147 19.36 4.08 14.93
C ARG A 147 18.35 2.92 14.94
N ALA A 148 17.39 2.94 14.03
CA ALA A 148 16.39 1.90 13.90
C ALA A 148 16.86 0.73 13.01
N GLY A 149 18.08 0.78 12.49
CA GLY A 149 18.63 -0.22 11.56
C GLY A 149 17.93 -0.23 10.20
N LEU A 150 17.38 0.91 9.78
CA LEU A 150 16.73 1.10 8.50
C LEU A 150 17.67 1.78 7.48
N PRO A 151 17.44 1.55 6.16
CA PRO A 151 18.10 2.30 5.11
C PRO A 151 17.89 3.81 5.24
N ALA A 152 18.76 4.61 4.61
CA ALA A 152 18.60 6.06 4.56
C ALA A 152 17.24 6.45 3.93
N PRO A 153 16.63 7.59 4.31
CA PRO A 153 15.26 7.93 3.91
C PRO A 153 15.01 7.87 2.40
N ARG A 154 15.95 8.34 1.58
CA ARG A 154 15.85 8.24 0.11
C ARG A 154 15.77 6.79 -0.40
N ARG A 155 16.56 5.88 0.18
CA ARG A 155 16.56 4.45 -0.18
C ARG A 155 15.31 3.75 0.33
N MET A 156 14.85 4.10 1.53
CA MET A 156 13.58 3.62 2.06
C MET A 156 12.40 4.03 1.16
N MET A 157 12.34 5.29 0.73
CA MET A 157 11.32 5.77 -0.21
C MET A 157 11.40 5.10 -1.60
N ALA A 158 12.59 4.69 -2.04
CA ALA A 158 12.75 3.91 -3.26
C ALA A 158 12.21 2.48 -3.07
N TRP A 159 12.53 1.83 -1.95
CA TRP A 159 11.94 0.52 -1.60
C TRP A 159 10.43 0.54 -1.55
N MET A 160 9.82 1.56 -0.92
CA MET A 160 8.36 1.67 -0.87
C MET A 160 7.74 1.78 -2.28
N ARG A 161 8.41 2.48 -3.22
CA ARG A 161 7.98 2.53 -4.64
C ARG A 161 8.13 1.19 -5.33
N ILE A 162 9.20 0.46 -5.07
CA ILE A 162 9.43 -0.88 -5.65
C ILE A 162 8.37 -1.86 -5.13
N LEU A 163 8.08 -1.85 -3.82
CA LEU A 163 7.06 -2.70 -3.23
C LEU A 163 5.66 -2.36 -3.76
N LEU A 164 5.33 -1.07 -3.89
CA LEU A 164 4.09 -0.65 -4.54
C LEU A 164 4.03 -1.11 -6.00
N ALA A 165 5.09 -0.88 -6.77
CA ALA A 165 5.14 -1.29 -8.17
C ALA A 165 4.99 -2.80 -8.33
N SER A 166 5.67 -3.57 -7.49
CA SER A 166 5.56 -5.02 -7.46
C SER A 166 4.14 -5.49 -7.12
N ALA A 167 3.51 -4.90 -6.10
CA ALA A 167 2.12 -5.19 -5.75
C ALA A 167 1.17 -4.92 -6.94
N LEU A 168 1.38 -3.81 -7.66
CA LEU A 168 0.59 -3.46 -8.84
C LEU A 168 0.95 -4.29 -10.09
N LEU A 169 2.16 -4.86 -10.17
CA LEU A 169 2.57 -5.73 -11.28
C LEU A 169 1.90 -7.09 -11.21
N ASP A 170 1.59 -7.56 -10.01
CA ASP A 170 0.87 -8.82 -9.77
C ASP A 170 -0.62 -8.73 -10.16
N ASP A 171 -1.12 -7.53 -10.44
CA ASP A 171 -2.43 -7.31 -11.08
C ASP A 171 -2.32 -7.56 -12.60
N PRO A 172 -2.95 -8.63 -13.14
CA PRO A 172 -2.84 -8.99 -14.55
C PRO A 172 -3.45 -7.94 -15.48
N GLY A 173 -4.36 -7.09 -14.99
CA GLY A 173 -5.04 -6.06 -15.78
C GLY A 173 -4.22 -4.79 -16.00
N ARG A 174 -3.11 -4.59 -15.28
CA ARG A 174 -2.32 -3.34 -15.36
C ARG A 174 -1.23 -3.40 -16.41
N SER A 175 -1.10 -2.34 -17.21
CA SER A 175 0.05 -2.14 -18.08
C SER A 175 1.28 -1.67 -17.28
N VAL A 176 2.49 -2.00 -17.74
CA VAL A 176 3.75 -1.57 -17.08
C VAL A 176 3.85 -0.05 -17.01
N LEU A 177 3.37 0.66 -18.04
CA LEU A 177 3.33 2.13 -18.06
C LEU A 177 2.40 2.70 -17.00
N SER A 178 1.20 2.11 -16.84
CA SER A 178 0.26 2.51 -15.79
C SER A 178 0.87 2.32 -14.40
N VAL A 179 1.52 1.19 -14.16
CA VAL A 179 2.24 0.91 -12.90
C VAL A 179 3.35 1.93 -12.65
N ALA A 180 4.13 2.28 -13.69
CA ALA A 180 5.20 3.26 -13.58
C ALA A 180 4.65 4.61 -13.11
N HIS A 181 3.60 5.11 -13.76
CA HIS A 181 2.94 6.37 -13.37
C HIS A 181 2.31 6.30 -11.98
N ALA A 182 1.71 5.16 -11.60
CA ALA A 182 1.14 4.96 -10.27
C ALA A 182 2.20 5.15 -9.18
N CYS A 183 3.42 4.67 -9.41
CA CYS A 183 4.53 4.72 -8.45
C CYS A 183 5.38 6.00 -8.54
N GLY A 184 4.99 6.96 -9.38
CA GLY A 184 5.68 8.24 -9.56
C GLY A 184 6.92 8.18 -10.45
N TYR A 185 7.03 7.17 -11.33
CA TYR A 185 8.01 7.15 -12.42
C TYR A 185 7.45 7.85 -13.66
N SER A 186 8.32 8.52 -14.41
CA SER A 186 7.94 9.26 -15.62
C SER A 186 7.80 8.37 -16.86
N SER A 187 8.24 7.12 -16.81
CA SER A 187 8.17 6.16 -17.92
C SER A 187 8.32 4.71 -17.47
N ASP A 188 7.93 3.78 -18.34
CA ASP A 188 8.16 2.35 -18.17
C ASP A 188 9.65 1.97 -18.07
N SER A 189 10.51 2.68 -18.80
CA SER A 189 11.95 2.51 -18.78
C SER A 189 12.55 2.95 -17.44
N SER A 190 11.99 4.01 -16.83
CA SER A 190 12.38 4.44 -15.49
C SER A 190 12.01 3.41 -14.43
N LEU A 191 10.80 2.82 -14.54
CA LEU A 191 10.40 1.71 -13.67
C LEU A 191 11.28 0.48 -13.89
N ARG A 192 11.54 0.09 -15.14
CA ARG A 192 12.39 -1.06 -15.48
C ARG A 192 13.79 -0.90 -14.89
N ARG A 193 14.39 0.28 -15.01
CA ARG A 193 15.69 0.56 -14.40
C ARG A 193 15.63 0.37 -12.89
N ALA A 194 14.63 0.92 -12.23
CA ALA A 194 14.48 0.80 -10.78
C ALA A 194 14.29 -0.66 -10.34
N THR A 195 13.44 -1.45 -11.04
CA THR A 195 13.27 -2.87 -10.71
C THR A 195 14.51 -3.69 -11.00
N THR A 196 15.25 -3.39 -12.07
CA THR A 196 16.53 -4.06 -12.35
C THR A 196 17.57 -3.73 -11.28
N ASP A 197 17.67 -2.48 -10.85
CA ASP A 197 18.62 -2.05 -9.81
C ASP A 197 18.33 -2.73 -8.46
N PHE A 198 17.07 -2.86 -8.07
CA PHE A 198 16.66 -3.41 -6.77
C PHE A 198 16.47 -4.93 -6.76
N LEU A 199 15.93 -5.50 -7.83
CA LEU A 199 15.47 -6.88 -7.88
C LEU A 199 16.21 -7.72 -8.92
N GLN A 200 17.13 -7.13 -9.69
CA GLN A 200 17.86 -7.78 -10.78
C GLN A 200 16.93 -8.41 -11.83
N ALA A 201 15.74 -7.83 -12.00
CA ALA A 201 14.74 -8.28 -12.96
C ALA A 201 13.88 -7.13 -13.51
N GLY A 202 13.42 -7.29 -14.75
CA GLY A 202 12.50 -6.34 -15.38
C GLY A 202 11.02 -6.62 -15.00
N PRO A 203 10.11 -5.64 -15.22
CA PRO A 203 8.72 -5.73 -14.78
C PRO A 203 7.97 -6.97 -15.30
N SER A 204 8.17 -7.33 -16.57
CA SER A 204 7.51 -8.50 -17.18
C SER A 204 8.00 -9.85 -16.64
N ALA A 205 9.26 -9.93 -16.18
CA ALA A 205 9.77 -11.14 -15.56
C ALA A 205 9.22 -11.27 -14.14
N LEU A 206 9.27 -10.17 -13.37
CA LEU A 206 8.71 -10.09 -12.02
C LEU A 206 7.24 -10.52 -11.98
N ARG A 207 6.41 -10.05 -12.94
CA ARG A 207 5.00 -10.44 -13.05
C ARG A 207 4.78 -11.95 -13.17
N ARG A 208 5.68 -12.67 -13.83
CA ARG A 208 5.55 -14.14 -14.01
C ARG A 208 5.93 -14.93 -12.76
N GLU A 209 6.63 -14.30 -11.83
CA GLU A 209 7.31 -14.97 -10.72
C GLU A 209 6.74 -14.56 -9.34
N GLY A 210 5.73 -13.69 -9.29
CA GLY A 210 5.24 -13.09 -8.06
C GLY A 210 6.12 -11.89 -7.66
N ALA A 211 5.81 -10.72 -8.22
CA ALA A 211 6.64 -9.53 -8.09
C ALA A 211 6.69 -9.03 -6.64
N PHE A 212 5.57 -9.03 -5.92
CA PHE A 212 5.51 -8.54 -4.55
C PHE A 212 6.27 -9.44 -3.59
N GLU A 213 6.06 -10.76 -3.67
CA GLU A 213 6.75 -11.72 -2.82
C GLU A 213 8.27 -11.56 -2.96
N ARG A 214 8.78 -11.58 -4.19
CA ARG A 214 10.21 -11.39 -4.49
C ARG A 214 10.75 -10.06 -3.96
N ALA A 215 10.01 -8.97 -4.16
CA ALA A 215 10.44 -7.65 -3.68
C ALA A 215 10.43 -7.55 -2.16
N SER A 216 9.45 -8.17 -1.50
CA SER A 216 9.32 -8.17 -0.06
C SER A 216 10.46 -8.96 0.61
N THR A 217 10.84 -10.12 0.06
CA THR A 217 12.01 -10.90 0.50
C THR A 217 13.30 -10.09 0.39
N ALA A 218 13.56 -9.49 -0.77
CA ALA A 218 14.76 -8.68 -0.99
C ALA A 218 14.83 -7.46 -0.05
N PHE A 219 13.68 -6.83 0.23
CA PHE A 219 13.61 -5.75 1.20
C PHE A 219 13.94 -6.22 2.62
N LEU A 220 13.40 -7.36 3.06
CA LEU A 220 13.69 -7.92 4.37
C LEU A 220 15.15 -8.32 4.54
N GLU A 221 15.78 -8.87 3.50
CA GLU A 221 17.21 -9.16 3.46
C GLU A 221 18.03 -7.88 3.67
N GLU A 222 17.70 -6.79 2.97
CA GLU A 222 18.38 -5.51 3.18
C GLU A 222 18.18 -4.97 4.61
N LEU A 223 16.98 -5.10 5.19
CA LEU A 223 16.74 -4.72 6.58
C LEU A 223 17.58 -5.56 7.55
N ALA A 224 17.81 -6.84 7.26
CA ALA A 224 18.68 -7.70 8.06
C ALA A 224 20.15 -7.22 7.98
N VAL A 225 20.66 -6.98 6.77
CA VAL A 225 22.03 -6.48 6.54
C VAL A 225 22.24 -5.12 7.20
N THR A 226 21.28 -4.20 7.04
CA THR A 226 21.39 -2.84 7.60
C THR A 226 21.39 -2.86 9.14
N ARG A 227 20.58 -3.72 9.76
CA ARG A 227 20.59 -3.92 11.21
C ARG A 227 21.92 -4.48 11.69
N ALA A 228 22.46 -5.51 11.03
CA ALA A 228 23.74 -6.11 11.40
C ALA A 228 24.91 -5.11 11.31
N ALA A 229 24.92 -4.28 10.26
CA ALA A 229 25.91 -3.20 10.12
C ALA A 229 25.74 -2.10 11.19
N GLY A 230 24.51 -1.86 11.62
CA GLY A 230 24.18 -0.92 12.69
C GLY A 230 24.70 -1.38 14.06
N THR A 231 24.44 -2.63 14.45
CA THR A 231 24.89 -3.19 15.74
C THR A 231 26.41 -3.23 15.87
N GLY A 232 27.13 -3.55 14.77
CA GLY A 232 28.60 -3.55 14.77
C GLY A 232 29.24 -2.18 15.05
N ARG A 233 28.58 -1.07 14.69
CA ARG A 233 29.07 0.29 14.98
C ARG A 233 28.85 0.75 16.43
N TYR A 234 27.96 0.11 17.17
CA TYR A 234 27.67 0.44 18.57
C TYR A 234 28.36 -0.51 19.58
N SER A 235 28.94 -1.63 19.13
CA SER A 235 29.64 -2.58 20.03
C SER A 235 31.13 -2.25 20.27
N LEU A 236 31.70 -1.25 19.60
CA LEU A 236 33.11 -0.82 19.75
C LEU A 236 33.27 0.45 20.61
N ARG A 237 32.31 0.71 21.51
CA ARG A 237 32.39 1.80 22.49
C ARG A 237 32.07 1.27 23.88
N PHE A 238 32.91 0.37 24.38
CA PHE A 238 33.08 0.08 25.80
C PHE A 238 34.55 -0.18 26.06
#